data_AF-A0A7K7MFL7-F1
#
_entry.id   AF-A0A7K7MFL7-F1
#
_cell.length_a   1.000
_cell.length_b   1.000
_cell.length_c   1.000
_cell.angle_alpha   90.00
_cell.angle_beta   90.00
_cell.angle_gamma   90.00
#
_symmetry.space_group_name_H-M   'P 1'
#
loop_
_entity.id
_entity.type
_entity.pdbx_description
1 polymer ?
#
loop_
_entity_poly.entity_id
_entity_poly.type
_entity_poly.pdbx_seq_one_letter_code
_entity_poly.pdbx_strand_id
1 'polypeptide(L)'
;AGAAAEARFISSAKGKGLFATKNIRKGETVFVERPVVSSQFLWNALYNYRACDHCLRALETAEENAQRLLGKSSLVLPHPEQCSIRKDLHQQCPRCQVTYCSAECRQAALEQYHQVLCLGPSRDDPTHPLNKLQEAWRNMHYPPETSSIMLMARMVATIKQAKDKEWWIKAFSQFCSKTANEEEEIVHKLLGDKFKGQLELLRLLFTEALYDEYLSRWFTPEGFRSLFALVGTNGQGIGTSSLSQWVHACDALDLPMLQREELDAFIDQLYKDIEKESGEFLNCEGSGLYVLQSCCNHSCIPNAETSFPENNFLLHLTALEDIEAGEEICISYLDCCQRERSRHSRNKILRENYLFTCSCPKCLAQADDADVTSDEDEEGEGETDDAELEDEMTDV
;
A
#
# COMPACT_ATOMS: atom_id res chain seq x y z
N ALA A 1 18.81 -21.83 12.59
CA ALA A 1 18.52 -20.75 13.55
C ALA A 1 17.00 -20.57 13.60
N GLY A 2 16.41 -20.40 14.78
CA GLY A 2 14.97 -20.15 14.89
C GLY A 2 14.57 -18.81 14.29
N ALA A 3 13.28 -18.62 13.99
CA ALA A 3 12.75 -17.32 13.56
C ALA A 3 13.04 -16.26 14.65
N ALA A 4 13.46 -15.05 14.26
CA ALA A 4 13.81 -13.97 15.20
C ALA A 4 12.58 -13.36 15.89
N ALA A 5 11.39 -13.62 15.37
CA ALA A 5 10.13 -13.14 15.90
C ALA A 5 9.04 -14.21 15.80
N GLU A 6 8.03 -14.12 16.66
CA GLU A 6 6.85 -14.97 16.65
C GLU A 6 5.57 -14.19 16.95
N ALA A 7 4.46 -14.59 16.32
CA ALA A 7 3.16 -14.01 16.59
C ALA A 7 2.51 -14.68 17.81
N ARG A 8 2.01 -13.87 18.75
CA ARG A 8 1.30 -14.33 19.95
C ARG A 8 -0.05 -13.62 20.06
N PHE A 9 -1.06 -14.31 20.59
CA PHE A 9 -2.32 -13.64 20.95
C PHE A 9 -2.13 -12.87 22.26
N ILE A 10 -2.46 -11.58 22.28
CA ILE A 10 -2.35 -10.73 23.45
C ILE A 10 -3.68 -10.69 24.21
N SER A 11 -4.75 -10.26 23.55
CA SER A 11 -6.09 -10.15 24.13
C SER A 11 -7.14 -9.99 23.04
N SER A 12 -8.43 -10.09 23.38
CA SER A 12 -9.50 -9.79 22.44
C SER A 12 -9.49 -8.33 21.96
N ALA A 13 -8.99 -7.40 22.77
CA ALA A 13 -8.94 -5.98 22.45
C ALA A 13 -7.74 -5.60 21.56
N LYS A 14 -6.55 -6.19 21.80
CA LYS A 14 -5.34 -5.94 21.00
C LYS A 14 -5.17 -6.93 19.83
N GLY A 15 -5.82 -8.08 19.88
CA GLY A 15 -5.62 -9.15 18.92
C GLY A 15 -4.25 -9.82 19.07
N LYS A 16 -3.55 -10.01 17.95
CA LYS A 16 -2.19 -10.58 17.90
C LYS A 16 -1.15 -9.49 18.12
N GLY A 17 0.03 -9.88 18.57
CA GLY A 17 1.23 -9.06 18.56
C GLY A 17 2.41 -9.88 18.08
N LEU A 18 3.42 -9.22 17.54
CA LEU A 18 4.68 -9.84 17.17
C LEU A 18 5.70 -9.64 18.29
N PHE A 19 6.42 -10.69 18.67
CA PHE A 19 7.39 -10.64 19.78
C PHE A 19 8.74 -11.19 19.36
N ALA A 20 9.82 -10.56 19.82
CA ALA A 20 11.17 -11.04 19.59
C ALA A 20 11.42 -12.37 20.33
N THR A 21 12.07 -13.33 19.69
CA THR A 21 12.44 -14.64 20.27
C THR A 21 13.89 -14.68 20.77
N LYS A 22 14.68 -13.68 20.37
CA LYS A 22 16.08 -13.46 20.72
C LYS A 22 16.34 -11.95 20.79
N ASN A 23 17.48 -11.55 21.32
CA ASN A 23 17.92 -10.16 21.23
C ASN A 23 18.22 -9.80 19.77
N ILE A 24 17.77 -8.64 19.33
CA ILE A 24 17.94 -8.09 17.98
C ILE A 24 18.61 -6.74 18.12
N ARG A 25 19.67 -6.49 17.35
CA ARG A 25 20.39 -5.21 17.43
C ARG A 25 19.74 -4.17 16.53
N LYS A 26 19.90 -2.90 16.89
CA LYS A 26 19.58 -1.78 16.01
C LYS A 26 20.18 -1.99 14.61
N GLY A 27 19.37 -1.84 13.58
CA GLY A 27 19.71 -2.02 12.17
C GLY A 27 19.71 -3.48 11.69
N GLU A 28 19.49 -4.46 12.58
CA GLU A 28 19.32 -5.86 12.16
C GLU A 28 17.93 -6.07 11.55
N THR A 29 17.88 -6.77 10.41
CA THR A 29 16.63 -7.24 9.82
C THR A 29 16.03 -8.35 10.68
N VAL A 30 14.84 -8.10 11.23
CA VAL A 30 14.06 -9.06 12.01
C VAL A 30 13.61 -10.23 11.12
N PHE A 31 12.98 -9.90 9.99
CA PHE A 31 12.60 -10.87 8.95
C PHE A 31 12.38 -10.20 7.60
N VAL A 32 12.36 -11.03 6.55
CA VAL A 32 11.94 -10.65 5.21
C VAL A 32 10.69 -11.47 4.84
N GLU A 33 9.65 -10.80 4.34
CA GLU A 33 8.37 -11.44 4.03
C GLU A 33 7.89 -11.12 2.61
N ARG A 34 7.32 -12.12 1.94
CA ARG A 34 6.57 -11.98 0.69
C ARG A 34 5.10 -11.81 1.01
N PRO A 35 4.36 -10.95 0.29
CA PRO A 35 2.94 -10.85 0.50
C PRO A 35 2.24 -12.12 0.03
N VAL A 36 1.14 -12.44 0.70
CA VAL A 36 0.19 -13.49 0.28
C VAL A 36 -0.43 -13.11 -1.06
N VAL A 37 -0.79 -11.83 -1.21
CA VAL A 37 -1.26 -11.18 -2.43
C VAL A 37 -0.83 -9.72 -2.42
N SER A 38 -0.58 -9.16 -3.59
CA SER A 38 -0.28 -7.74 -3.80
C SER A 38 -0.93 -7.25 -5.08
N SER A 39 -1.27 -5.96 -5.16
CA SER A 39 -1.79 -5.31 -6.36
C SER A 39 -1.33 -3.88 -6.45
N GLN A 40 -1.08 -3.40 -7.67
CA GLN A 40 -0.90 -1.97 -7.94
C GLN A 40 -2.22 -1.23 -7.65
N PHE A 41 -2.13 0.02 -7.21
CA PHE A 41 -3.27 0.93 -7.12
C PHE A 41 -3.77 1.29 -8.52
N LEU A 42 -5.10 1.42 -8.67
CA LEU A 42 -5.74 1.63 -9.96
C LEU A 42 -5.50 3.03 -10.53
N TRP A 43 -5.41 4.03 -9.68
CA TRP A 43 -5.03 5.39 -10.04
C TRP A 43 -3.58 5.45 -10.48
N ASN A 44 -2.65 4.81 -9.78
CA ASN A 44 -1.25 4.74 -10.24
C ASN A 44 -1.15 4.10 -11.63
N ALA A 45 -1.88 3.00 -11.86
CA ALA A 45 -1.95 2.38 -13.18
C ALA A 45 -2.55 3.32 -14.25
N LEU A 46 -3.60 4.08 -13.91
CA LEU A 46 -4.22 5.07 -14.81
C LEU A 46 -3.28 6.24 -15.13
N TYR A 47 -2.52 6.72 -14.14
CA TYR A 47 -1.47 7.74 -14.29
C TYR A 47 -0.17 7.18 -14.90
N ASN A 48 -0.25 5.99 -15.51
CA ASN A 48 0.84 5.34 -16.25
C ASN A 48 2.07 5.01 -15.42
N TYR A 49 1.92 4.83 -14.11
CA TYR A 49 3.00 4.26 -13.33
C TYR A 49 3.25 2.82 -13.77
N ARG A 50 4.48 2.53 -14.21
CA ARG A 50 4.83 1.21 -14.76
C ARG A 50 5.42 0.34 -13.67
N ALA A 51 4.62 -0.60 -13.17
CA ALA A 51 5.05 -1.59 -12.18
C ALA A 51 4.87 -3.01 -12.70
N CYS A 52 5.72 -3.93 -12.24
CA CYS A 52 5.56 -5.36 -12.47
C CYS A 52 4.25 -5.82 -11.85
N ASP A 53 3.38 -6.44 -12.65
CA ASP A 53 2.07 -6.92 -12.18
C ASP A 53 2.16 -7.98 -11.06
N HIS A 54 3.32 -8.62 -10.86
CA HIS A 54 3.53 -9.56 -9.77
C HIS A 54 4.16 -8.90 -8.53
N CYS A 55 5.37 -8.37 -8.68
CA CYS A 55 6.19 -7.95 -7.55
C CYS A 55 6.21 -6.44 -7.31
N LEU A 56 5.42 -5.67 -8.06
CA LEU A 56 5.34 -4.20 -8.01
C LEU A 56 6.67 -3.46 -8.23
N ARG A 57 7.72 -4.16 -8.69
CA ARG A 57 8.97 -3.52 -9.10
C ARG A 57 8.72 -2.49 -10.20
N ALA A 58 9.27 -1.29 -10.06
CA ALA A 58 9.24 -0.28 -11.11
C ALA A 58 9.83 -0.85 -12.42
N LEU A 59 9.16 -0.59 -13.54
CA LEU A 59 9.56 -1.03 -14.88
C LEU A 59 10.11 0.11 -15.75
N GLU A 60 10.08 1.33 -15.22
CA GLU A 60 10.69 2.50 -15.83
C GLU A 60 11.98 2.87 -15.11
N THR A 61 12.96 3.37 -15.85
CA THR A 61 14.20 3.91 -15.27
C THR A 61 13.91 5.10 -14.37
N ALA A 62 14.87 5.48 -13.52
CA ALA A 62 14.75 6.67 -12.67
C ALA A 62 14.52 7.94 -13.51
N GLU A 63 15.18 8.03 -14.66
CA GLU A 63 15.04 9.16 -15.58
C GLU A 63 13.64 9.21 -16.21
N GLU A 64 13.12 8.09 -16.72
CA GLU A 64 11.76 8.04 -17.25
C GLU A 64 10.71 8.35 -16.19
N ASN A 65 10.91 7.86 -14.96
CA ASN A 65 10.05 8.17 -13.83
C ASN A 65 10.02 9.68 -13.55
N ALA A 66 11.19 10.32 -13.46
CA ALA A 66 11.30 11.76 -13.23
C ALA A 66 10.75 12.59 -14.41
N GLN A 67 11.04 12.20 -15.66
CA GLN A 67 10.51 12.84 -16.87
C GLN A 67 8.98 12.81 -16.89
N ARG A 68 8.38 11.67 -16.50
CA ARG A 68 6.92 11.50 -16.44
C ARG A 68 6.32 12.37 -15.34
N LEU A 69 6.86 12.31 -14.13
CA LEU A 69 6.37 13.09 -12.98
C LEU A 69 6.44 14.61 -13.22
N LEU A 70 7.41 15.07 -14.03
CA LEU A 70 7.57 16.49 -14.36
C LEU A 70 6.95 16.91 -15.70
N GLY A 71 6.49 15.95 -16.52
CA GLY A 71 6.11 16.23 -17.91
C GLY A 71 7.27 16.79 -18.77
N LYS A 72 8.54 16.57 -18.37
CA LYS A 72 9.74 17.14 -19.01
C LYS A 72 10.56 16.04 -19.69
N SER A 73 10.28 15.72 -20.95
CA SER A 73 11.00 14.67 -21.71
C SER A 73 12.47 14.97 -22.00
N SER A 74 12.92 16.21 -21.83
CA SER A 74 14.31 16.61 -22.00
C SER A 74 15.16 16.52 -20.72
N LEU A 75 14.56 16.14 -19.58
CA LEU A 75 15.29 15.96 -18.33
C LEU A 75 16.27 14.79 -18.46
N VAL A 76 17.50 15.00 -18.01
CA VAL A 76 18.54 13.98 -17.94
C VAL A 76 18.99 13.86 -16.49
N LEU A 77 18.99 12.65 -15.94
CA LEU A 77 19.51 12.43 -14.59
C LEU A 77 21.02 12.19 -14.64
N PRO A 78 21.79 12.75 -13.69
CA PRO A 78 23.19 12.38 -13.52
C PRO A 78 23.29 10.91 -13.09
N HIS A 79 24.43 10.28 -13.36
CA HIS A 79 24.69 8.89 -12.96
C HIS A 79 23.59 7.87 -13.35
N PRO A 80 23.14 7.82 -14.62
CA PRO A 80 22.08 6.89 -15.03
C PRO A 80 22.46 5.42 -14.82
N GLU A 81 23.75 5.10 -14.72
CA GLU A 81 24.27 3.77 -14.39
C GLU A 81 23.89 3.30 -12.97
N GLN A 82 23.47 4.20 -12.08
CA GLN A 82 22.97 3.83 -10.74
C GLN A 82 21.52 3.31 -10.77
N CYS A 83 20.85 3.39 -11.93
CA CYS A 83 19.53 2.81 -12.09
C CYS A 83 19.61 1.28 -12.28
N SER A 84 18.94 0.53 -11.41
CA SER A 84 18.98 -0.94 -11.39
C SER A 84 18.00 -1.63 -12.36
N ILE A 85 17.27 -0.87 -13.17
CA ILE A 85 16.16 -1.39 -13.99
C ILE A 85 16.68 -2.14 -15.22
N ARG A 86 16.22 -3.39 -15.38
CA ARG A 86 16.67 -4.33 -16.42
C ARG A 86 15.57 -4.60 -17.44
N LYS A 87 15.36 -3.64 -18.34
CA LYS A 87 14.34 -3.72 -19.41
C LYS A 87 14.49 -4.91 -20.34
N ASP A 88 15.72 -5.38 -20.54
CA ASP A 88 16.03 -6.56 -21.34
C ASP A 88 15.41 -7.85 -20.80
N LEU A 89 15.08 -7.89 -19.51
CA LEU A 89 14.44 -9.04 -18.86
C LEU A 89 12.91 -8.95 -18.86
N HIS A 90 12.35 -7.78 -19.19
CA HIS A 90 10.90 -7.57 -19.10
C HIS A 90 10.15 -8.55 -20.00
N GLN A 91 9.04 -9.07 -19.49
CA GLN A 91 8.17 -10.00 -20.18
C GLN A 91 6.76 -9.44 -20.23
N GLN A 92 5.99 -9.86 -21.23
CA GLN A 92 4.58 -9.54 -21.31
C GLN A 92 3.73 -10.81 -21.33
N CYS A 93 2.50 -10.70 -20.81
CA CYS A 93 1.49 -11.70 -21.06
C CYS A 93 1.12 -11.68 -22.56
N PRO A 94 1.20 -12.81 -23.27
CA PRO A 94 0.93 -12.85 -24.71
C PRO A 94 -0.54 -12.56 -25.06
N ARG A 95 -1.44 -12.57 -24.07
CA ARG A 95 -2.89 -12.36 -24.27
C ARG A 95 -3.33 -10.94 -23.96
N CYS A 96 -3.01 -10.42 -22.77
CA CYS A 96 -3.46 -9.10 -22.32
C CYS A 96 -2.35 -8.04 -22.31
N GLN A 97 -1.11 -8.39 -22.65
CA GLN A 97 0.03 -7.46 -22.71
C GLN A 97 0.38 -6.77 -21.38
N VAL A 98 -0.07 -7.30 -20.23
CA VAL A 98 0.42 -6.83 -18.93
C VAL A 98 1.90 -7.18 -18.80
N THR A 99 2.68 -6.30 -18.17
CA THR A 99 4.15 -6.40 -18.12
C THR A 99 4.65 -6.92 -16.77
N TYR A 100 5.70 -7.73 -16.83
CA TYR A 100 6.41 -8.31 -15.70
C TYR A 100 7.90 -7.98 -15.81
N CYS A 101 8.59 -7.80 -14.69
CA CYS A 101 10.02 -7.51 -14.70
C CYS A 101 10.88 -8.70 -15.13
N SER A 102 10.35 -9.93 -15.10
CA SER A 102 11.07 -11.15 -15.47
C SER A 102 10.13 -12.30 -15.88
N ALA A 103 10.72 -13.37 -16.44
CA ALA A 103 9.99 -14.60 -16.77
C ALA A 103 9.44 -15.31 -15.53
N GLU A 104 10.19 -15.28 -14.43
CA GLU A 104 9.79 -15.85 -13.15
C GLU A 104 8.57 -15.12 -12.58
N CYS A 105 8.55 -13.79 -12.62
CA CYS A 105 7.39 -13.00 -12.19
C CYS A 105 6.15 -13.28 -13.04
N ARG A 106 6.31 -13.39 -14.38
CA ARG A 106 5.20 -13.76 -15.27
C ARG A 106 4.66 -15.14 -14.95
N GLN A 107 5.55 -16.12 -14.73
CA GLN A 107 5.16 -17.50 -14.44
C GLN A 107 4.47 -17.61 -13.07
N ALA A 108 5.02 -16.95 -12.03
CA ALA A 108 4.42 -16.91 -10.70
C ALA A 108 3.02 -16.30 -10.73
N ALA A 109 2.85 -15.17 -11.44
CA ALA A 109 1.54 -14.57 -11.63
C ALA A 109 0.56 -15.51 -12.34
N LEU A 110 1.00 -16.15 -13.43
CA LEU A 110 0.20 -17.11 -14.20
C LEU A 110 -0.29 -18.28 -13.32
N GLU A 111 0.58 -18.83 -12.50
CA GLU A 111 0.26 -19.95 -11.61
C GLU A 111 -0.68 -19.53 -10.47
N GLN A 112 -0.51 -18.31 -9.95
CA GLN A 112 -1.21 -17.88 -8.74
C GLN A 112 -2.59 -17.27 -9.03
N TYR A 113 -2.72 -16.24 -9.87
CA TYR A 113 -3.98 -15.49 -10.01
C TYR A 113 -4.29 -14.98 -11.43
N HIS A 114 -3.29 -14.96 -12.32
CA HIS A 114 -3.42 -14.24 -13.58
C HIS A 114 -4.25 -14.98 -14.63
N GLN A 115 -4.41 -16.30 -14.57
CA GLN A 115 -5.32 -17.00 -15.50
C GLN A 115 -6.77 -16.54 -15.33
N VAL A 116 -7.20 -16.31 -14.08
CA VAL A 116 -8.54 -15.82 -13.74
C VAL A 116 -8.69 -14.33 -14.06
N LEU A 117 -7.65 -13.52 -13.82
CA LEU A 117 -7.71 -12.06 -14.00
C LEU A 117 -7.24 -11.58 -15.38
N CYS A 118 -6.75 -12.46 -16.25
CA CYS A 118 -6.28 -12.09 -17.58
C CYS A 118 -7.45 -11.66 -18.48
N LEU A 119 -7.55 -10.37 -18.74
CA LEU A 119 -8.55 -9.78 -19.65
C LEU A 119 -8.39 -10.21 -21.12
N GLY A 120 -7.21 -10.72 -21.50
CA GLY A 120 -6.90 -11.09 -22.87
C GLY A 120 -7.20 -9.95 -23.86
N PRO A 121 -7.93 -10.21 -24.96
CA PRO A 121 -8.35 -9.18 -25.92
C PRO A 121 -9.32 -8.14 -25.34
N SER A 122 -10.01 -8.44 -24.24
CA SER A 122 -10.96 -7.53 -23.59
C SER A 122 -10.28 -6.51 -22.66
N ARG A 123 -8.95 -6.37 -22.73
CA ARG A 123 -8.19 -5.40 -21.92
C ARG A 123 -8.81 -4.00 -22.00
N ASP A 124 -9.10 -3.55 -23.21
CA ASP A 124 -9.60 -2.21 -23.50
C ASP A 124 -11.13 -2.18 -23.69
N ASP A 125 -11.83 -3.25 -23.32
CA ASP A 125 -13.30 -3.35 -23.42
C ASP A 125 -13.95 -2.80 -22.13
N PRO A 126 -14.59 -1.62 -22.16
CA PRO A 126 -15.21 -1.03 -20.97
C PRO A 126 -16.40 -1.85 -20.46
N THR A 127 -16.97 -2.72 -21.29
CA THR A 127 -18.11 -3.56 -20.90
C THR A 127 -17.72 -4.81 -20.15
N HIS A 128 -16.42 -5.16 -20.16
CA HIS A 128 -15.92 -6.33 -19.44
C HIS A 128 -16.15 -6.17 -17.92
N PRO A 129 -16.69 -7.17 -17.21
CA PRO A 129 -17.05 -7.05 -15.79
C PRO A 129 -15.93 -6.54 -14.87
N LEU A 130 -14.70 -7.02 -15.07
CA LEU A 130 -13.53 -6.51 -14.32
C LEU A 130 -13.19 -5.05 -14.63
N ASN A 131 -13.44 -4.57 -15.86
CA ASN A 131 -13.17 -3.18 -16.21
C ASN A 131 -14.23 -2.25 -15.61
N LYS A 132 -15.51 -2.66 -15.62
CA LYS A 132 -16.59 -1.95 -14.90
C LYS A 132 -16.29 -1.84 -13.41
N LEU A 133 -15.82 -2.92 -12.77
CA LEU A 133 -15.45 -2.91 -11.36
C LEU A 133 -14.33 -1.91 -11.07
N GLN A 134 -13.27 -1.90 -11.89
CA GLN A 134 -12.14 -0.99 -11.73
C GLN A 134 -12.53 0.47 -11.96
N GLU A 135 -13.40 0.73 -12.94
CA GLU A 135 -13.93 2.07 -13.20
C GLU A 135 -14.83 2.56 -12.06
N ALA A 136 -15.76 1.73 -11.60
CA ALA A 136 -16.58 2.04 -10.44
C ALA A 136 -15.71 2.35 -9.22
N TRP A 137 -14.66 1.57 -8.96
CA TRP A 137 -13.73 1.85 -7.86
C TRP A 137 -13.10 3.23 -7.96
N ARG A 138 -12.51 3.58 -9.11
CA ARG A 138 -11.86 4.89 -9.29
C ARG A 138 -12.84 6.04 -9.12
N ASN A 139 -14.07 5.91 -9.62
CA ASN A 139 -15.10 6.94 -9.48
C ASN A 139 -15.57 7.13 -8.03
N MET A 140 -15.40 6.11 -7.19
CA MET A 140 -15.84 6.14 -5.79
C MET A 140 -14.72 6.49 -4.81
N HIS A 141 -13.49 6.10 -5.13
CA HIS A 141 -12.33 6.24 -4.26
C HIS A 141 -11.29 7.10 -4.98
N TYR A 142 -11.37 8.41 -4.81
CA TYR A 142 -10.40 9.36 -5.37
C TYR A 142 -9.04 9.24 -4.65
N PRO A 143 -7.90 9.57 -5.29
CA PRO A 143 -6.60 9.51 -4.63
C PRO A 143 -6.54 10.38 -3.38
N PRO A 144 -5.79 9.98 -2.33
CA PRO A 144 -5.02 8.73 -2.22
C PRO A 144 -5.88 7.47 -2.09
N GLU A 145 -5.48 6.40 -2.80
CA GLU A 145 -6.03 5.06 -2.55
C GLU A 145 -5.57 4.54 -1.18
N THR A 146 -6.50 4.44 -0.24
CA THR A 146 -6.28 3.90 1.11
C THR A 146 -6.67 2.42 1.21
N SER A 147 -7.28 1.87 0.16
CA SER A 147 -7.67 0.46 0.04
C SER A 147 -7.54 0.01 -1.42
N SER A 148 -7.78 -1.28 -1.71
CA SER A 148 -7.67 -1.80 -3.08
C SER A 148 -8.68 -2.92 -3.37
N ILE A 149 -9.65 -2.62 -4.25
CA ILE A 149 -10.57 -3.64 -4.78
C ILE A 149 -9.84 -4.75 -5.55
N MET A 150 -8.71 -4.40 -6.18
CA MET A 150 -7.92 -5.36 -6.94
C MET A 150 -7.15 -6.32 -6.05
N LEU A 151 -6.86 -5.94 -4.80
CA LEU A 151 -6.33 -6.88 -3.81
C LEU A 151 -7.38 -7.94 -3.46
N MET A 152 -8.64 -7.54 -3.24
CA MET A 152 -9.76 -8.48 -3.06
C MET A 152 -9.95 -9.39 -4.30
N ALA A 153 -9.85 -8.81 -5.49
CA ALA A 153 -9.94 -9.58 -6.74
C ALA A 153 -8.82 -10.62 -6.86
N ARG A 154 -7.60 -10.28 -6.43
CA ARG A 154 -6.46 -11.20 -6.37
C ARG A 154 -6.61 -12.29 -5.32
N MET A 155 -7.23 -12.00 -4.17
CA MET A 155 -7.55 -13.02 -3.18
C MET A 155 -8.47 -14.08 -3.79
N VAL A 156 -9.57 -13.65 -4.43
CA VAL A 156 -10.51 -14.56 -5.09
C VAL A 156 -9.82 -15.35 -6.19
N ALA A 157 -9.12 -14.67 -7.10
CA ALA A 157 -8.41 -15.33 -8.21
C ALA A 157 -7.38 -16.36 -7.73
N THR A 158 -6.66 -16.05 -6.65
CA THR A 158 -5.70 -16.96 -6.03
C THR A 158 -6.37 -18.25 -5.55
N ILE A 159 -7.49 -18.13 -4.83
CA ILE A 159 -8.23 -19.32 -4.37
C ILE A 159 -8.85 -20.09 -5.54
N LYS A 160 -9.37 -19.39 -6.56
CA LYS A 160 -9.98 -20.03 -7.74
C LYS A 160 -8.97 -20.90 -8.50
N GLN A 161 -7.72 -20.46 -8.62
CA GLN A 161 -6.64 -21.20 -9.28
C GLN A 161 -5.95 -22.23 -8.39
N ALA A 162 -6.02 -22.07 -7.07
CA ALA A 162 -5.32 -22.94 -6.15
C ALA A 162 -5.78 -24.40 -6.23
N LYS A 163 -4.81 -25.32 -6.12
CA LYS A 163 -5.09 -26.75 -5.91
C LYS A 163 -5.67 -27.01 -4.52
N ASP A 164 -5.11 -26.35 -3.51
CA ASP A 164 -5.56 -26.41 -2.12
C ASP A 164 -6.26 -25.10 -1.74
N LYS A 165 -7.58 -25.05 -2.01
CA LYS A 165 -8.39 -23.86 -1.75
C LYS A 165 -8.54 -23.58 -0.24
N GLU A 166 -8.63 -24.63 0.57
CA GLU A 166 -8.81 -24.52 2.02
C GLU A 166 -7.61 -23.87 2.68
N TRP A 167 -6.39 -24.21 2.23
CA TRP A 167 -5.18 -23.57 2.72
C TRP A 167 -5.21 -22.05 2.51
N TRP A 168 -5.58 -21.57 1.32
CA TRP A 168 -5.64 -20.14 1.05
C TRP A 168 -6.74 -19.44 1.84
N ILE A 169 -7.92 -20.04 1.97
CA ILE A 169 -9.00 -19.50 2.81
C ILE A 169 -8.51 -19.38 4.26
N LYS A 170 -7.83 -20.40 4.78
CA LYS A 170 -7.24 -20.38 6.12
C LYS A 170 -6.10 -19.37 6.24
N ALA A 171 -5.33 -19.13 5.19
CA ALA A 171 -4.31 -18.09 5.17
C ALA A 171 -4.96 -16.70 5.28
N PHE A 172 -5.99 -16.42 4.49
CA PHE A 172 -6.69 -15.14 4.54
C PHE A 172 -7.49 -14.93 5.82
N SER A 173 -8.04 -15.99 6.43
CA SER A 173 -8.76 -15.88 7.71
C SER A 173 -7.88 -15.52 8.91
N GLN A 174 -6.55 -15.40 8.73
CA GLN A 174 -5.64 -14.97 9.79
C GLN A 174 -5.56 -13.46 9.96
N PHE A 175 -5.94 -12.70 8.92
CA PHE A 175 -5.98 -11.24 8.93
C PHE A 175 -7.18 -10.72 9.74
N CYS A 176 -7.07 -9.51 10.25
CA CYS A 176 -8.13 -8.89 11.02
C CYS A 176 -9.31 -8.51 10.10
N SER A 177 -10.51 -8.98 10.39
CA SER A 177 -11.75 -8.52 9.75
C SER A 177 -12.73 -8.22 10.87
N LYS A 178 -12.63 -7.03 11.47
CA LYS A 178 -13.27 -6.68 12.77
C LYS A 178 -14.78 -6.99 12.82
N THR A 179 -15.41 -6.86 13.99
CA THR A 179 -16.79 -7.32 14.22
C THR A 179 -17.84 -6.47 13.49
N ALA A 180 -19.06 -6.97 13.30
CA ALA A 180 -20.08 -6.36 12.43
C ALA A 180 -20.29 -4.84 12.58
N ASN A 181 -20.25 -4.29 13.79
CA ASN A 181 -20.39 -2.83 14.01
C ASN A 181 -19.13 -2.05 13.60
N GLU A 182 -17.96 -2.62 13.87
CA GLU A 182 -16.66 -2.03 13.53
C GLU A 182 -16.38 -2.09 12.02
N GLU A 183 -16.84 -3.14 11.32
CA GLU A 183 -16.73 -3.23 9.86
C GLU A 183 -17.45 -2.08 9.17
N GLU A 184 -18.67 -1.75 9.64
CA GLU A 184 -19.43 -0.64 9.09
C GLU A 184 -18.71 0.70 9.30
N GLU A 185 -18.14 0.93 10.49
CA GLU A 185 -17.35 2.14 10.77
C GLU A 185 -16.07 2.23 9.91
N ILE A 186 -15.34 1.13 9.72
CA ILE A 186 -14.14 1.10 8.86
C ILE A 186 -14.52 1.41 7.41
N VAL A 187 -15.52 0.71 6.88
CA VAL A 187 -15.96 0.90 5.49
C VAL A 187 -16.41 2.33 5.26
N HIS A 188 -17.17 2.88 6.20
CA HIS A 188 -17.65 4.24 6.15
C HIS A 188 -16.52 5.28 6.19
N LYS A 189 -15.44 5.05 6.93
CA LYS A 189 -14.31 5.98 6.95
C LYS A 189 -13.44 5.87 5.71
N LEU A 190 -13.30 4.65 5.17
CA LEU A 190 -12.54 4.42 3.94
C LEU A 190 -13.26 4.93 2.69
N LEU A 191 -14.60 4.88 2.65
CA LEU A 191 -15.40 5.33 1.51
C LEU A 191 -16.09 6.68 1.73
N GLY A 192 -16.24 7.15 2.97
CA GLY A 192 -17.01 8.34 3.35
C GLY A 192 -18.48 8.07 3.71
N ASP A 193 -19.11 9.00 4.45
CA ASP A 193 -20.49 8.90 4.96
C ASP A 193 -21.57 8.72 3.87
N LYS A 194 -21.36 9.32 2.69
CA LYS A 194 -22.34 9.39 1.60
C LYS A 194 -22.47 8.09 0.77
N PHE A 195 -21.76 7.01 1.13
CA PHE A 195 -21.40 5.94 0.17
C PHE A 195 -22.16 4.61 0.34
N LYS A 196 -23.17 4.54 1.21
CA LYS A 196 -23.91 3.29 1.53
C LYS A 196 -24.52 2.58 0.30
N GLY A 197 -24.94 3.33 -0.72
CA GLY A 197 -25.46 2.78 -1.99
C GLY A 197 -24.35 2.31 -2.95
N GLN A 198 -23.14 2.85 -2.80
CA GLN A 198 -22.04 2.58 -3.70
C GLN A 198 -21.30 1.28 -3.34
N LEU A 199 -21.25 0.91 -2.05
CA LEU A 199 -20.69 -0.39 -1.64
C LEU A 199 -21.47 -1.57 -2.23
N GLU A 200 -22.80 -1.45 -2.30
CA GLU A 200 -23.65 -2.47 -2.90
C GLU A 200 -23.41 -2.57 -4.41
N LEU A 201 -23.23 -1.44 -5.11
CA LEU A 201 -22.82 -1.42 -6.51
C LEU A 201 -21.47 -2.14 -6.71
N LEU A 202 -20.46 -1.83 -5.89
CA LEU A 202 -19.16 -2.52 -5.95
C LEU A 202 -19.33 -4.02 -5.72
N ARG A 203 -20.13 -4.43 -4.74
CA ARG A 203 -20.39 -5.85 -4.47
C ARG A 203 -21.03 -6.55 -5.66
N LEU A 204 -22.02 -5.92 -6.31
CA LEU A 204 -22.69 -6.46 -7.48
C LEU A 204 -21.72 -6.61 -8.66
N LEU A 205 -20.91 -5.58 -8.95
CA LEU A 205 -19.88 -5.63 -9.99
C LEU A 205 -18.79 -6.67 -9.68
N PHE A 206 -18.38 -6.76 -8.41
CA PHE A 206 -17.41 -7.76 -7.93
C PHE A 206 -17.96 -9.18 -8.10
N THR A 207 -19.26 -9.37 -7.82
CA THR A 207 -19.96 -10.64 -8.02
C THR A 207 -20.03 -10.99 -9.52
N GLU A 208 -20.46 -10.05 -10.37
CA GLU A 208 -20.50 -10.26 -11.83
C GLU A 208 -19.13 -10.66 -12.38
N ALA A 209 -18.06 -10.02 -11.88
CA ALA A 209 -16.71 -10.26 -12.37
C ALA A 209 -16.08 -11.57 -11.86
N LEU A 210 -16.33 -11.96 -10.61
CA LEU A 210 -15.47 -12.93 -9.92
C LEU A 210 -16.19 -14.07 -9.21
N TYR A 211 -17.53 -14.10 -9.18
CA TYR A 211 -18.30 -15.07 -8.39
C TYR A 211 -17.77 -16.50 -8.50
N ASP A 212 -17.69 -17.15 -7.35
CA ASP A 212 -17.31 -18.55 -7.23
C ASP A 212 -18.17 -19.18 -6.15
N GLU A 213 -18.83 -20.31 -6.47
CA GLU A 213 -19.73 -21.00 -5.55
C GLU A 213 -19.01 -21.40 -4.25
N TYR A 214 -17.73 -21.79 -4.35
CA TYR A 214 -16.89 -22.17 -3.20
C TYR A 214 -16.63 -20.99 -2.26
N LEU A 215 -16.68 -19.76 -2.78
CA LEU A 215 -16.48 -18.51 -2.05
C LEU A 215 -17.78 -17.73 -1.86
N SER A 216 -18.95 -18.35 -2.06
CA SER A 216 -20.26 -17.69 -2.03
C SER A 216 -20.47 -16.75 -0.83
N ARG A 217 -19.94 -17.09 0.36
CA ARG A 217 -19.99 -16.24 1.55
C ARG A 217 -19.34 -14.86 1.36
N TRP A 218 -18.24 -14.77 0.62
CA TRP A 218 -17.55 -13.50 0.34
C TRP A 218 -18.35 -12.55 -0.58
N PHE A 219 -19.34 -13.08 -1.28
CA PHE A 219 -20.19 -12.32 -2.19
C PHE A 219 -21.53 -11.89 -1.55
N THR A 220 -21.80 -12.27 -0.29
CA THR A 220 -22.94 -11.70 0.45
C THR A 220 -22.61 -10.26 0.91
N PRO A 221 -23.61 -9.43 1.24
CA PRO A 221 -23.36 -8.09 1.77
C PRO A 221 -22.41 -8.07 2.97
N GLU A 222 -22.59 -9.02 3.90
CA GLU A 222 -21.77 -9.15 5.10
C GLU A 222 -20.35 -9.61 4.75
N GLY A 223 -20.21 -10.67 3.94
CA GLY A 223 -18.87 -11.17 3.59
C GLY A 223 -18.05 -10.19 2.74
N PHE A 224 -18.70 -9.39 1.89
CA PHE A 224 -18.03 -8.35 1.14
C PHE A 224 -17.53 -7.21 2.05
N ARG A 225 -18.34 -6.79 3.04
CA ARG A 225 -17.90 -5.84 4.08
C ARG A 225 -16.72 -6.39 4.88
N SER A 226 -16.76 -7.66 5.28
CA SER A 226 -15.64 -8.30 5.99
C SER A 226 -14.36 -8.34 5.15
N LEU A 227 -14.44 -8.64 3.85
CA LEU A 227 -13.29 -8.58 2.95
C LEU A 227 -12.72 -7.18 2.81
N PHE A 228 -13.60 -6.18 2.71
CA PHE A 228 -13.20 -4.79 2.61
C PHE A 228 -12.49 -4.33 3.89
N ALA A 229 -13.07 -4.63 5.06
CA ALA A 229 -12.45 -4.37 6.36
C ALA A 229 -11.11 -5.09 6.51
N LEU A 230 -10.99 -6.32 5.99
CA LEU A 230 -9.74 -7.07 5.96
C LEU A 230 -8.67 -6.36 5.15
N VAL A 231 -8.96 -5.99 3.91
CA VAL A 231 -7.99 -5.28 3.06
C VAL A 231 -7.65 -3.91 3.65
N GLY A 232 -8.63 -3.17 4.15
CA GLY A 232 -8.42 -1.83 4.72
C GLY A 232 -7.61 -1.81 6.03
N THR A 233 -7.74 -2.84 6.88
CA THR A 233 -7.04 -2.86 8.18
C THR A 233 -5.70 -3.59 8.17
N ASN A 234 -5.41 -4.37 7.13
CA ASN A 234 -4.17 -5.17 7.05
C ASN A 234 -3.34 -4.86 5.78
N GLY A 235 -3.86 -4.04 4.87
CA GLY A 235 -3.15 -3.65 3.65
C GLY A 235 -1.91 -2.85 3.98
N GLN A 236 -0.75 -3.36 3.60
CA GLN A 236 0.52 -2.64 3.71
C GLN A 236 0.84 -1.99 2.36
N GLY A 237 1.01 -0.66 2.36
CA GLY A 237 1.52 0.07 1.20
C GLY A 237 2.91 -0.43 0.79
N ILE A 238 3.10 -0.68 -0.50
CA ILE A 238 4.34 -1.16 -1.08
C ILE A 238 4.99 -0.01 -1.83
N GLY A 239 6.03 0.54 -1.20
CA GLY A 239 6.76 1.66 -1.76
C GLY A 239 7.87 1.22 -2.68
N THR A 240 7.63 1.29 -3.98
CA THR A 240 8.64 1.04 -5.00
C THR A 240 8.80 2.28 -5.88
N SER A 241 10.04 2.68 -6.11
CA SER A 241 10.40 3.82 -6.95
C SER A 241 11.79 3.62 -7.52
N SER A 242 11.89 3.68 -8.85
CA SER A 242 13.20 3.67 -9.52
C SER A 242 13.99 4.92 -9.22
N LEU A 243 13.31 6.06 -9.02
CA LEU A 243 13.94 7.32 -8.61
C LEU A 243 14.51 7.24 -7.20
N SER A 244 13.74 6.78 -6.22
CA SER A 244 14.22 6.65 -4.83
C SER A 244 15.42 5.70 -4.73
N GLN A 245 15.41 4.56 -5.44
CA GLN A 245 16.59 3.69 -5.49
C GLN A 245 17.81 4.38 -6.11
N TRP A 246 17.61 5.15 -7.19
CA TRP A 246 18.70 5.87 -7.84
C TRP A 246 19.30 6.90 -6.88
N VAL A 247 18.48 7.62 -6.10
CA VAL A 247 18.96 8.53 -5.05
C VAL A 247 19.81 7.78 -4.02
N HIS A 248 19.31 6.67 -3.46
CA HIS A 248 20.07 5.89 -2.49
C HIS A 248 21.38 5.31 -3.05
N ALA A 249 21.39 4.91 -4.33
CA ALA A 249 22.59 4.46 -5.00
C ALA A 249 23.58 5.62 -5.24
N CYS A 250 23.08 6.82 -5.56
CA CYS A 250 23.86 8.04 -5.65
C CYS A 250 24.47 8.44 -4.30
N ASP A 251 23.77 8.27 -3.18
CA ASP A 251 24.28 8.55 -1.83
C ASP A 251 25.50 7.67 -1.47
N ALA A 252 25.59 6.48 -2.05
CA ALA A 252 26.68 5.54 -1.84
C ALA A 252 27.94 5.83 -2.69
N LEU A 253 27.89 6.83 -3.59
CA LEU A 253 29.02 7.19 -4.44
C LEU A 253 30.10 7.93 -3.65
N ASP A 254 31.34 7.48 -3.80
CA ASP A 254 32.53 8.20 -3.33
C ASP A 254 32.88 9.32 -4.33
N LEU A 255 32.39 10.53 -4.06
CA LEU A 255 32.59 11.72 -4.90
C LEU A 255 33.40 12.81 -4.17
N PRO A 256 34.20 13.61 -4.89
CA PRO A 256 34.77 14.84 -4.36
C PRO A 256 33.69 15.78 -3.81
N MET A 257 33.98 16.50 -2.72
CA MET A 257 33.00 17.34 -2.00
C MET A 257 32.18 18.26 -2.93
N LEU A 258 32.82 18.95 -3.87
CA LEU A 258 32.11 19.86 -4.78
C LEU A 258 31.08 19.12 -5.67
N GLN A 259 31.43 17.94 -6.18
CA GLN A 259 30.53 17.13 -7.01
C GLN A 259 29.38 16.53 -6.18
N ARG A 260 29.65 16.19 -4.91
CA ARG A 260 28.62 15.77 -3.96
C ARG A 260 27.61 16.90 -3.74
N GLU A 261 28.08 18.10 -3.41
CA GLU A 261 27.21 19.27 -3.19
C GLU A 261 26.37 19.60 -4.43
N GLU A 262 26.95 19.52 -5.64
CA GLU A 262 26.22 19.72 -6.90
C GLU A 262 25.13 18.65 -7.13
N LEU A 263 25.44 17.38 -6.84
CA LEU A 263 24.48 16.29 -6.99
C LEU A 263 23.34 16.37 -5.97
N ASP A 264 23.66 16.62 -4.71
CA ASP A 264 22.67 16.73 -3.64
C ASP A 264 21.72 17.91 -3.93
N ALA A 265 22.26 19.06 -4.37
CA ALA A 265 21.45 20.22 -4.77
C ALA A 265 20.55 19.92 -5.98
N PHE A 266 21.03 19.13 -6.95
CA PHE A 266 20.21 18.68 -8.07
C PHE A 266 19.06 17.78 -7.61
N ILE A 267 19.34 16.81 -6.74
CA ILE A 267 18.34 15.87 -6.21
C ILE A 267 17.28 16.62 -5.40
N ASP A 268 17.70 17.52 -4.51
CA ASP A 268 16.79 18.35 -3.72
C ASP A 268 15.87 19.20 -4.60
N GLN A 269 16.42 19.83 -5.64
CA GLN A 269 15.62 20.61 -6.58
C GLN A 269 14.67 19.72 -7.39
N LEU A 270 15.12 18.51 -7.77
CA LEU A 270 14.30 17.55 -8.49
C LEU A 270 13.07 17.14 -7.67
N TYR A 271 13.22 16.83 -6.38
CA TYR A 271 12.09 16.49 -5.52
C TYR A 271 11.13 17.66 -5.32
N LYS A 272 11.64 18.87 -5.11
CA LYS A 272 10.80 20.08 -5.01
C LYS A 272 10.00 20.34 -6.28
N ASP A 273 10.64 20.18 -7.44
CA ASP A 273 9.96 20.32 -8.73
C ASP A 273 8.89 19.23 -8.89
N ILE A 274 9.17 17.99 -8.51
CA ILE A 274 8.21 16.88 -8.61
C ILE A 274 7.03 17.11 -7.68
N GLU A 275 7.27 17.45 -6.41
CA GLU A 275 6.22 17.74 -5.43
C GLU A 275 5.33 18.88 -5.90
N LYS A 276 5.90 19.93 -6.49
CA LYS A 276 5.15 21.05 -7.05
C LYS A 276 4.23 20.64 -8.21
N GLU A 277 4.69 19.76 -9.09
CA GLU A 277 3.95 19.39 -10.30
C GLU A 277 3.00 18.18 -10.10
N SER A 278 3.36 17.24 -9.22
CA SER A 278 2.65 15.96 -8.99
C SER A 278 2.01 15.84 -7.59
N GLY A 279 2.23 16.78 -6.68
CA GLY A 279 1.74 16.73 -5.30
C GLY A 279 2.50 15.75 -4.40
N GLU A 280 1.94 15.45 -3.22
CA GLU A 280 2.51 14.55 -2.20
C GLU A 280 2.45 13.04 -2.57
N PHE A 281 2.43 12.69 -3.85
CA PHE A 281 2.23 11.32 -4.31
C PHE A 281 3.51 10.65 -4.77
N LEU A 282 4.45 10.45 -3.84
CA LEU A 282 5.74 9.85 -4.14
C LEU A 282 5.91 8.52 -3.43
N ASN A 283 6.07 7.47 -4.24
CA ASN A 283 6.65 6.18 -3.86
C ASN A 283 5.70 5.18 -3.14
N CYS A 284 4.42 5.09 -3.49
CA CYS A 284 3.58 3.96 -3.07
C CYS A 284 2.80 3.40 -4.26
N GLU A 285 3.23 2.24 -4.76
CA GLU A 285 2.70 1.71 -6.02
C GLU A 285 1.45 0.87 -5.87
N GLY A 286 1.23 0.35 -4.69
CA GLY A 286 0.18 -0.59 -4.44
C GLY A 286 0.18 -1.03 -3.01
N SER A 287 -0.54 -2.10 -2.75
CA SER A 287 -0.60 -2.70 -1.42
C SER A 287 -0.50 -4.22 -1.48
N GLY A 288 -0.16 -4.82 -0.35
CA GLY A 288 -0.13 -6.26 -0.17
C GLY A 288 -0.53 -6.68 1.23
N LEU A 289 -0.87 -7.97 1.37
CA LEU A 289 -1.19 -8.60 2.65
C LEU A 289 -0.01 -9.46 3.12
N TYR A 290 0.52 -9.15 4.30
CA TYR A 290 1.70 -9.80 4.89
C TYR A 290 1.34 -10.40 6.25
N VAL A 291 1.53 -11.71 6.43
CA VAL A 291 0.98 -12.45 7.58
C VAL A 291 1.69 -12.06 8.88
N LEU A 292 3.02 -11.99 8.87
CA LEU A 292 3.79 -11.63 10.05
C LEU A 292 3.74 -10.13 10.30
N GLN A 293 3.91 -9.31 9.25
CA GLN A 293 3.86 -7.86 9.43
C GLN A 293 2.48 -7.37 9.89
N SER A 294 1.36 -7.98 9.47
CA SER A 294 0.03 -7.61 9.97
C SER A 294 -0.17 -7.96 11.46
N CYS A 295 0.77 -8.67 12.10
CA CYS A 295 0.76 -8.92 13.54
C CYS A 295 1.53 -7.85 14.35
N CYS A 296 2.27 -6.96 13.70
CA CYS A 296 2.98 -5.88 14.39
C CYS A 296 1.98 -4.81 14.83
N ASN A 297 1.87 -4.55 16.13
CA ASN A 297 1.00 -3.50 16.64
C ASN A 297 1.62 -2.10 16.48
N HIS A 298 0.76 -1.09 16.62
CA HIS A 298 1.17 0.31 16.55
C HIS A 298 1.87 0.79 17.83
N SER A 299 2.94 1.58 17.65
CA SER A 299 3.47 2.51 18.64
C SER A 299 3.80 3.86 17.97
N CYS A 300 3.53 4.98 18.64
CA CYS A 300 3.98 6.30 18.16
C CYS A 300 5.51 6.48 18.29
N ILE A 301 6.15 5.61 19.07
CA ILE A 301 7.61 5.43 19.18
C ILE A 301 7.91 3.97 18.83
N PRO A 302 7.93 3.61 17.53
CA PRO A 302 8.14 2.24 17.12
C PRO A 302 9.58 1.79 17.37
N ASN A 303 9.77 0.50 17.66
CA ASN A 303 11.10 -0.11 17.80
C ASN A 303 11.53 -0.85 16.52
N ALA A 304 10.65 -0.92 15.51
CA ALA A 304 10.96 -1.45 14.18
C ALA A 304 10.25 -0.66 13.06
N GLU A 305 10.78 -0.76 11.84
CA GLU A 305 10.20 -0.16 10.63
C GLU A 305 10.12 -1.16 9.47
N THR A 306 9.16 -0.93 8.59
CA THR A 306 8.98 -1.68 7.34
C THR A 306 9.61 -0.93 6.18
N SER A 307 10.37 -1.62 5.34
CA SER A 307 10.99 -1.04 4.14
C SER A 307 10.98 -2.03 2.97
N PHE A 308 11.22 -1.51 1.76
CA PHE A 308 11.26 -2.28 0.51
C PHE A 308 12.59 -2.06 -0.24
N PRO A 309 13.74 -2.38 0.38
CA PRO A 309 15.06 -2.01 -0.16
C PRO A 309 15.37 -2.63 -1.52
N GLU A 310 14.70 -3.74 -1.87
CA GLU A 310 14.85 -4.41 -3.16
C GLU A 310 13.96 -3.84 -4.27
N ASN A 311 13.23 -2.75 -4.00
CA ASN A 311 12.28 -2.13 -4.92
C ASN A 311 11.34 -3.15 -5.57
N ASN A 312 10.74 -3.96 -4.72
CA ASN A 312 9.69 -4.90 -5.04
C ASN A 312 8.84 -5.09 -3.78
N PHE A 313 7.86 -5.99 -3.85
CA PHE A 313 7.00 -6.37 -2.75
C PHE A 313 7.69 -7.13 -1.58
N LEU A 314 9.02 -7.24 -1.53
CA LEU A 314 9.69 -7.91 -0.42
C LEU A 314 9.80 -6.93 0.74
N LEU A 315 9.02 -7.20 1.78
CA LEU A 315 9.02 -6.41 2.99
C LEU A 315 10.19 -6.82 3.87
N HIS A 316 11.00 -5.84 4.27
CA HIS A 316 12.03 -6.00 5.28
C HIS A 316 11.56 -5.29 6.55
N LEU A 317 11.46 -6.03 7.66
CA LEU A 317 11.23 -5.44 8.97
C LEU A 317 12.58 -5.27 9.68
N THR A 318 12.99 -4.04 9.96
CA THR A 318 14.31 -3.71 10.52
C THR A 318 14.15 -3.05 11.89
N ALA A 319 15.00 -3.43 12.84
CA ALA A 319 14.98 -2.85 14.19
C ALA A 319 15.54 -1.41 14.19
N LEU A 320 14.81 -0.47 14.79
CA LEU A 320 15.22 0.93 14.95
C LEU A 320 16.07 1.16 16.20
N GLU A 321 15.98 0.24 17.15
CA GLU A 321 16.72 0.18 18.41
C GLU A 321 17.05 -1.28 18.77
N ASP A 322 17.79 -1.50 19.85
CA ASP A 322 18.02 -2.86 20.35
C ASP A 322 16.70 -3.38 20.95
N ILE A 323 16.26 -4.56 20.52
CA ILE A 323 15.02 -5.22 20.97
C ILE A 323 15.39 -6.46 21.78
N GLU A 324 14.90 -6.55 23.02
CA GLU A 324 15.19 -7.67 23.91
C GLU A 324 14.33 -8.90 23.59
N ALA A 325 14.84 -10.10 23.87
CA ALA A 325 14.05 -11.32 23.75
C ALA A 325 12.78 -11.23 24.63
N GLY A 326 11.63 -11.44 24.01
CA GLY A 326 10.32 -11.36 24.66
C GLY A 326 9.63 -9.99 24.55
N GLU A 327 10.31 -8.97 24.05
CA GLU A 327 9.72 -7.64 23.80
C GLU A 327 8.76 -7.66 22.61
N GLU A 328 7.70 -6.83 22.66
CA GLU A 328 6.75 -6.65 21.55
C GLU A 328 7.39 -5.78 20.46
N ILE A 329 7.36 -6.25 19.22
CA ILE A 329 7.84 -5.52 18.05
C ILE A 329 6.69 -4.66 17.53
N CYS A 330 6.86 -3.35 17.62
CA CYS A 330 5.87 -2.36 17.23
C CYS A 330 6.37 -1.53 16.03
N ILE A 331 5.48 -1.30 15.08
CA ILE A 331 5.69 -0.38 13.95
C ILE A 331 4.82 0.87 14.11
N SER A 332 5.03 1.89 13.27
CA SER A 332 4.09 3.01 13.18
C SER A 332 3.06 2.76 12.07
N TYR A 333 1.82 3.14 12.33
CA TYR A 333 0.73 3.18 11.33
C TYR A 333 0.51 4.60 10.82
N LEU A 334 1.30 5.54 11.34
CA LEU A 334 1.32 6.95 11.03
C LEU A 334 2.63 7.26 10.30
N ASP A 335 2.59 8.18 9.35
CA ASP A 335 3.80 8.69 8.70
C ASP A 335 4.68 9.51 9.66
N CYS A 336 5.84 9.98 9.19
CA CYS A 336 6.77 10.75 10.02
C CYS A 336 6.16 12.07 10.53
N CYS A 337 5.43 12.80 9.69
CA CYS A 337 4.82 14.08 10.04
C CYS A 337 3.70 13.88 11.08
N GLN A 338 2.80 12.92 10.83
CA GLN A 338 1.71 12.55 11.72
C GLN A 338 2.21 12.09 13.10
N ARG A 339 3.34 11.38 13.16
CA ARG A 339 3.93 10.94 14.44
C ARG A 339 4.37 12.08 15.34
N GLU A 340 4.72 13.24 14.77
CA GLU A 340 5.14 14.42 15.53
C GLU A 340 3.97 15.33 15.94
N ARG A 341 2.78 15.14 15.36
CA ARG A 341 1.57 15.85 15.77
C ARG A 341 1.15 15.54 17.21
N SER A 342 0.21 16.32 17.74
CA SER A 342 -0.31 16.18 19.12
C SER A 342 -0.88 14.78 19.40
N ARG A 343 -0.94 14.40 20.69
CA ARG A 343 -1.58 13.14 21.11
C ARG A 343 -3.01 13.03 20.58
N HIS A 344 -3.73 14.14 20.57
CA HIS A 344 -5.09 14.22 20.08
C HIS A 344 -5.15 13.85 18.59
N SER A 345 -4.40 14.56 17.74
CA SER A 345 -4.39 14.35 16.29
C SER A 345 -3.95 12.92 15.92
N ARG A 346 -2.90 12.39 16.58
CA ARG A 346 -2.49 10.99 16.37
C ARG A 346 -3.59 10.00 16.70
N ASN A 347 -4.27 10.17 17.83
CA ASN A 347 -5.35 9.27 18.22
C ASN A 347 -6.62 9.48 17.39
N LYS A 348 -6.89 10.68 16.87
CA LYS A 348 -7.97 10.92 15.90
C LYS A 348 -7.77 10.02 14.67
N ILE A 349 -6.60 10.11 14.02
CA ILE A 349 -6.23 9.30 12.86
C ILE A 349 -6.31 7.79 13.16
N LEU A 350 -5.78 7.35 14.30
CA LEU A 350 -5.79 5.92 14.67
C LEU A 350 -7.21 5.39 14.97
N ARG A 351 -8.06 6.19 15.61
CA ARG A 351 -9.47 5.83 15.84
C ARG A 351 -10.26 5.84 14.55
N GLU A 352 -9.93 6.73 13.63
CA GLU A 352 -10.55 6.78 12.32
C GLU A 352 -10.17 5.52 11.53
N ASN A 353 -8.90 5.31 11.25
CA ASN A 353 -8.49 4.28 10.29
C ASN A 353 -8.39 2.86 10.87
N TYR A 354 -8.16 2.73 12.18
CA TYR A 354 -7.85 1.43 12.81
C TYR A 354 -8.74 1.08 14.01
N LEU A 355 -9.66 1.97 14.39
CA LEU A 355 -10.61 1.81 15.49
C LEU A 355 -9.94 1.42 16.82
N PHE A 356 -8.86 2.11 17.21
CA PHE A 356 -8.29 1.95 18.55
C PHE A 356 -7.70 3.28 19.07
N THR A 357 -7.51 3.36 20.38
CA THR A 357 -6.78 4.47 21.03
C THR A 357 -5.41 3.98 21.47
N CYS A 358 -4.35 4.68 21.04
CA CYS A 358 -2.98 4.34 21.34
C CYS A 358 -2.63 4.69 22.80
N SER A 359 -2.01 3.73 23.47
CA SER A 359 -1.52 3.83 24.86
C SER A 359 -0.02 3.53 24.96
N CYS A 360 0.74 3.78 23.88
CA CYS A 360 2.20 3.66 23.89
C CYS A 360 2.84 4.68 24.88
N PRO A 361 4.12 4.52 25.25
CA PRO A 361 4.76 5.42 26.22
C PRO A 361 4.70 6.91 25.84
N LYS A 362 4.84 7.27 24.54
CA LYS A 362 4.66 8.66 24.06
C LYS A 362 3.23 9.18 24.35
N CYS A 363 2.21 8.38 24.08
CA CYS A 363 0.81 8.76 24.34
C CYS A 363 0.45 8.79 25.83
N LEU A 364 1.10 7.99 26.66
CA LEU A 364 0.90 8.02 28.12
C LEU A 364 1.59 9.22 28.76
N ALA A 365 2.80 9.58 28.30
CA ALA A 365 3.51 10.76 28.76
C ALA A 365 2.78 12.07 28.44
N GLN A 366 2.00 12.08 27.35
CA GLN A 366 1.21 13.22 26.88
C GLN A 366 -0.27 13.16 27.32
N ALA A 367 -0.62 12.31 28.29
CA ALA A 367 -2.03 12.07 28.64
C ALA A 367 -2.74 13.31 29.22
N ASP A 368 -1.98 14.20 29.87
CA ASP A 368 -2.48 15.43 30.48
C ASP A 368 -2.31 16.67 29.58
N ASP A 369 -1.78 16.50 28.36
CA ASP A 369 -1.69 17.58 27.38
C ASP A 369 -3.10 17.99 26.93
N ALA A 370 -3.29 19.28 26.66
CA ALA A 370 -4.57 19.77 26.13
C ALA A 370 -4.87 19.12 24.77
N ASP A 371 -6.13 18.75 24.55
CA ASP A 371 -6.64 18.26 23.27
C ASP A 371 -6.74 19.45 22.28
N VAL A 372 -5.61 19.90 21.77
CA VAL A 372 -5.51 20.95 20.75
C VAL A 372 -5.04 20.36 19.42
N THR A 373 -5.69 20.78 18.35
CA THR A 373 -5.17 20.78 16.99
C THR A 373 -4.35 22.08 16.85
N SER A 374 -3.09 22.00 16.44
CA SER A 374 -2.31 23.21 16.15
C SER A 374 -2.88 23.93 14.92
N ASP A 375 -2.68 25.24 14.78
CA ASP A 375 -3.17 25.98 13.60
C ASP A 375 -2.57 25.44 12.27
N GLU A 376 -1.38 24.82 12.32
CA GLU A 376 -0.79 24.07 11.19
C GLU A 376 -1.58 22.79 10.80
N ASP A 377 -2.54 22.35 11.63
CA ASP A 377 -3.45 21.24 11.33
C ASP A 377 -4.63 21.68 10.44
N GLU A 378 -4.98 22.98 10.37
CA GLU A 378 -6.07 23.49 9.52
C GLU A 378 -5.62 23.68 8.04
N GLU A 379 -4.34 23.99 7.79
CA GLU A 379 -3.83 24.22 6.43
C GLU A 379 -3.66 22.92 5.60
N GLY A 380 -3.62 21.75 6.26
CA GLY A 380 -3.68 20.45 5.60
C GLY A 380 -5.10 19.93 5.35
N GLU A 381 -6.12 20.66 5.81
CA GLU A 381 -7.56 20.41 5.56
C GLU A 381 -8.10 21.28 4.41
N GLY A 382 -7.23 21.78 3.52
CA GLY A 382 -7.60 22.50 2.30
C GLY A 382 -8.04 21.56 1.17
N GLU A 383 -9.33 21.60 0.83
CA GLU A 383 -10.05 20.94 -0.26
C GLU A 383 -10.75 19.60 0.02
N THR A 384 -11.59 19.56 1.06
CA THR A 384 -12.89 18.86 0.93
C THR A 384 -14.04 19.72 1.47
N ASP A 385 -14.12 20.98 1.04
CA ASP A 385 -15.32 21.79 1.22
C ASP A 385 -16.02 21.96 -0.13
N ASP A 386 -17.20 21.33 -0.22
CA ASP A 386 -18.37 21.75 -0.99
C ASP A 386 -18.11 22.52 -2.30
N ALA A 387 -17.77 21.79 -3.36
CA ALA A 387 -18.10 22.24 -4.71
C ALA A 387 -19.60 22.02 -4.94
N GLU A 388 -20.41 23.03 -4.58
CA GLU A 388 -21.72 23.25 -5.19
C GLU A 388 -21.54 23.27 -6.71
N LEU A 389 -21.96 22.20 -7.38
CA LEU A 389 -22.11 22.16 -8.82
C LEU A 389 -23.32 23.04 -9.17
N GLU A 390 -23.08 24.34 -9.35
CA GLU A 390 -24.01 25.20 -10.10
C GLU A 390 -23.90 24.84 -11.59
N ASP A 391 -25.04 24.42 -12.13
CA ASP A 391 -25.34 24.32 -13.55
C ASP A 391 -24.98 25.62 -14.29
N GLU A 392 -23.99 25.58 -15.17
CA GLU A 392 -24.02 26.43 -16.37
C GLU A 392 -23.75 25.60 -17.63
N MET A 393 -24.86 25.10 -18.18
CA MET A 393 -25.00 24.94 -19.62
C MET A 393 -24.59 26.23 -20.33
N THR A 394 -23.58 26.17 -21.19
CA THR A 394 -23.54 27.03 -22.39
C THR A 394 -23.13 26.22 -23.61
N ASP A 395 -24.01 26.28 -24.60
CA ASP A 395 -23.86 25.77 -25.97
C ASP A 395 -22.62 26.34 -26.66
N VAL A 396 -21.87 25.51 -27.40
CA VAL A 396 -21.63 25.56 -28.87
C VAL A 396 -21.02 24.23 -29.33
#